data_AF-A0A5M9MQW3-F1
#
_entry.id   AF-A0A5M9MQW3-F1
#
_cell.length_a   1.000
_cell.length_b   1.000
_cell.length_c   1.000
_cell.angle_alpha   90.00
_cell.angle_beta   90.00
_cell.angle_gamma   90.00
#
_symmetry.space_group_name_H-M   'P 1'
#
loop_
_entity.id
_entity.type
_entity.pdbx_description
1 polymer ?
#
loop_
_entity_poly.entity_id
_entity_poly.type
_entity_poly.pdbx_seq_one_letter_code
_entity_poly.pdbx_strand_id
1 'polypeptide(L)'
;METEGSCQCSINALQTLTELRNVHTVVELGTILDLVHRVYSQGQVMLQCKECRQAPSSSMVTIPALAEQCLSLFEAVCLAYSITRQNTLFDPNALAFEQPLPQFICIRSKVQLGETEMDEDDSGVLVRMLLSRNLIKLVELLKALREVLRSLSKETPPSHRTGPLRACESSVESTIRRFAVFMEQIELDPMC
;
A
#
# COMPACT_ATOMS: atom_id res chain seq x y z
N MET A 1 -26.64 23.32 20.38
CA MET A 1 -25.24 23.72 20.17
C MET A 1 -24.53 22.47 19.69
N GLU A 2 -24.73 22.15 18.41
CA GLU A 2 -24.19 20.96 17.75
C GLU A 2 -22.84 21.38 17.18
N THR A 3 -21.76 20.72 17.60
CA THR A 3 -20.46 20.90 16.95
C THR A 3 -20.60 20.52 15.49
N GLU A 4 -20.39 21.49 14.60
CA GLU A 4 -20.34 21.32 13.15
C GLU A 4 -19.56 20.05 12.79
N GLY A 5 -20.24 19.17 12.05
CA GLY A 5 -19.84 17.78 11.84
C GLY A 5 -18.46 17.65 11.20
N SER A 6 -17.56 17.00 11.92
CA SER A 6 -16.29 16.52 11.40
C SER A 6 -16.40 15.04 11.04
N CYS A 7 -15.92 14.69 9.85
CA CYS A 7 -15.92 13.34 9.33
C CYS A 7 -14.92 12.48 10.12
N GLN A 8 -15.28 11.21 10.35
CA GLN A 8 -14.41 10.26 11.06
C GLN A 8 -13.33 9.66 10.15
N CYS A 9 -13.21 10.12 8.91
CA CYS A 9 -12.37 9.50 7.89
C CYS A 9 -10.87 9.53 8.24
N SER A 10 -10.38 10.67 8.73
CA SER A 10 -8.96 10.81 9.14
C SER A 10 -8.67 10.00 10.41
N ILE A 11 -9.60 9.98 11.37
CA ILE A 11 -9.49 9.21 12.61
C ILE A 11 -9.44 7.71 12.31
N ASN A 12 -10.33 7.21 11.46
CA ASN A 12 -10.36 5.80 11.05
C ASN A 12 -9.09 5.40 10.30
N ALA A 13 -8.53 6.29 9.47
CA ALA A 13 -7.25 6.06 8.80
C ALA A 13 -6.07 6.01 9.78
N LEU A 14 -6.06 6.88 10.80
CA LEU A 14 -5.05 6.84 11.87
C LEU A 14 -5.16 5.58 12.73
N GLN A 15 -6.38 5.15 13.06
CA GLN A 15 -6.61 3.90 13.77
C GLN A 15 -6.08 2.70 12.96
N THR A 16 -6.38 2.66 11.65
CA THR A 16 -5.86 1.62 10.74
C THR A 16 -4.33 1.64 10.71
N LEU A 17 -3.71 2.82 10.69
CA LEU A 17 -2.24 2.96 10.71
C LEU A 17 -1.64 2.46 12.02
N THR A 18 -2.27 2.79 13.16
CA THR A 18 -1.85 2.31 14.47
C THR A 18 -2.03 0.80 14.60
N GLU A 19 -3.14 0.25 14.11
CA GLU A 19 -3.36 -1.20 14.04
C GLU A 19 -2.23 -1.86 13.24
N LEU A 20 -1.95 -1.40 12.02
CA LEU A 20 -0.86 -1.93 11.17
C LEU A 20 0.51 -1.89 11.84
N ARG A 21 0.82 -0.83 12.60
CA ARG A 21 2.08 -0.72 13.36
C ARG A 21 2.15 -1.70 14.53
N ASN A 22 1.00 -2.09 15.07
CA ASN A 22 0.88 -2.99 16.21
C ASN A 22 0.61 -4.45 15.81
N VAL A 23 0.39 -4.73 14.51
CA VAL A 23 0.28 -6.08 13.99
C VAL A 23 1.57 -6.83 14.34
N HIS A 24 1.43 -8.06 14.85
CA HIS A 24 2.57 -8.92 15.13
C HIS A 24 3.45 -9.04 13.89
N THR A 25 4.76 -9.10 14.08
CA THR A 25 5.71 -9.29 12.97
C THR A 25 5.35 -10.51 12.13
N VAL A 26 4.68 -11.52 12.69
CA VAL A 26 4.25 -12.73 12.00
C VAL A 26 2.75 -12.65 11.64
N VAL A 27 2.42 -12.78 10.36
CA VAL A 27 1.06 -12.59 9.80
C VAL A 27 0.69 -13.64 8.75
N GLU A 28 -0.58 -14.01 8.66
CA GLU A 28 -1.10 -14.89 7.60
C GLU A 28 -1.47 -14.11 6.34
N LEU A 29 -1.43 -14.77 5.17
CA LEU A 29 -1.79 -14.15 3.89
C LEU A 29 -3.21 -13.53 3.90
N GLY A 30 -4.20 -14.23 4.47
CA GLY A 30 -5.57 -13.74 4.56
C GLY A 30 -5.64 -12.40 5.30
N THR A 31 -4.99 -12.32 6.47
CA THR A 31 -4.89 -11.09 7.26
C THR A 31 -4.22 -9.95 6.48
N ILE A 32 -3.17 -10.25 5.71
CA ILE A 32 -2.52 -9.25 4.85
C ILE A 32 -3.49 -8.71 3.81
N LEU A 33 -4.21 -9.60 3.10
CA LEU A 33 -5.17 -9.21 2.07
C LEU A 33 -6.33 -8.38 2.65
N ASP A 34 -6.82 -8.76 3.83
CA ASP A 34 -7.87 -8.02 4.55
C ASP A 34 -7.41 -6.62 4.96
N LEU A 35 -6.19 -6.50 5.49
CA LEU A 35 -5.60 -5.21 5.86
C LEU A 35 -5.44 -4.30 4.64
N VAL A 36 -4.89 -4.83 3.54
CA VAL A 36 -4.72 -4.10 2.28
C VAL A 36 -6.08 -3.63 1.73
N HIS A 37 -7.08 -4.51 1.77
CA HIS A 37 -8.44 -4.16 1.35
C HIS A 37 -9.05 -3.06 2.22
N ARG A 38 -8.85 -3.11 3.54
CA ARG A 38 -9.29 -2.05 4.47
C ARG A 38 -8.62 -0.71 4.15
N VAL A 39 -7.30 -0.70 3.90
CA VAL A 39 -6.56 0.50 3.49
C VAL A 39 -7.13 1.09 2.19
N TYR A 40 -7.32 0.24 1.17
CA TYR A 40 -7.88 0.68 -0.10
C TYR A 40 -9.30 1.27 0.07
N SER A 41 -10.16 0.57 0.79
CA SER A 41 -11.55 0.99 1.04
C SER A 41 -11.61 2.31 1.82
N GLN A 42 -10.80 2.44 2.87
CA GLN A 42 -10.70 3.67 3.65
C GLN A 42 -10.21 4.83 2.79
N GLY A 43 -9.19 4.62 1.96
CA GLY A 43 -8.70 5.63 1.02
C GLY A 43 -9.76 6.08 0.02
N GLN A 44 -10.55 5.15 -0.53
CA GLN A 44 -11.66 5.48 -1.44
C GLN A 44 -12.71 6.35 -0.75
N VAL A 45 -13.11 5.99 0.47
CA VAL A 45 -14.07 6.77 1.27
C VAL A 45 -13.52 8.18 1.53
N MET A 46 -12.25 8.30 1.91
CA MET A 46 -11.59 9.59 2.11
C MET A 46 -11.60 10.43 0.84
N LEU A 47 -11.23 9.85 -0.30
CA LEU A 47 -11.22 10.53 -1.60
C LEU A 47 -12.61 10.99 -2.03
N GLN A 48 -13.69 10.37 -1.58
CA GLN A 48 -15.07 10.78 -1.89
C GLN A 48 -15.66 11.74 -0.84
N CYS A 49 -15.03 11.85 0.34
CA CYS A 49 -15.50 12.70 1.42
C CYS A 49 -15.29 14.18 1.11
N LYS A 50 -16.38 14.97 1.15
CA LYS A 50 -16.34 16.41 0.91
C LYS A 50 -15.45 17.15 1.90
N GLU A 51 -15.50 16.77 3.17
CA GLU A 51 -14.70 17.40 4.23
C GLU A 51 -13.21 17.08 4.09
N CYS A 52 -12.85 15.82 3.78
CA CYS A 52 -11.45 15.49 3.52
C CYS A 52 -10.89 16.28 2.33
N ARG A 53 -11.70 16.50 1.29
CA ARG A 53 -11.29 17.28 0.11
C ARG A 53 -11.09 18.77 0.39
N GLN A 54 -11.69 19.33 1.44
CA GLN A 54 -11.47 20.73 1.82
C GLN A 54 -10.09 20.95 2.44
N ALA A 55 -9.52 19.93 3.08
CA ALA A 55 -8.21 20.02 3.73
C ALA A 55 -7.38 18.72 3.55
N PRO A 56 -7.01 18.34 2.32
CA PRO A 56 -6.39 17.04 2.02
C PRO A 56 -4.98 16.90 2.60
N SER A 57 -4.23 18.00 2.74
CA SER A 57 -2.91 18.00 3.37
C SER A 57 -2.92 17.59 4.84
N SER A 58 -4.07 17.72 5.52
CA SER A 58 -4.25 17.30 6.92
C SER A 58 -5.02 15.98 7.03
N SER A 59 -6.02 15.78 6.17
CA SER A 59 -6.94 14.65 6.29
C SER A 59 -6.46 13.39 5.55
N MET A 60 -5.73 13.53 4.43
CA MET A 60 -5.34 12.42 3.55
C MET A 60 -3.84 12.07 3.59
N VAL A 61 -3.04 12.78 4.39
CA VAL A 61 -1.59 12.54 4.56
C VAL A 61 -1.26 11.14 5.08
N THR A 62 -2.22 10.45 5.68
CA THR A 62 -2.08 9.07 6.17
C THR A 62 -2.15 8.03 5.06
N ILE A 63 -2.78 8.32 3.91
CA ILE A 63 -2.94 7.37 2.80
C ILE A 63 -1.58 6.90 2.24
N PRO A 64 -0.62 7.80 1.93
CA PRO A 64 0.71 7.37 1.47
C PRO A 64 1.46 6.50 2.47
N ALA A 65 1.36 6.81 3.77
CA ALA A 65 1.98 6.03 4.83
C ALA A 65 1.36 4.64 4.96
N LEU A 66 0.04 4.53 4.86
CA LEU A 66 -0.66 3.24 4.84
C LEU A 66 -0.29 2.40 3.61
N ALA A 67 -0.22 3.03 2.44
CA ALA A 67 0.20 2.36 1.21
C ALA A 67 1.66 1.87 1.29
N GLU A 68 2.54 2.64 1.93
CA GLU A 68 3.93 2.21 2.18
C GLU A 68 4.00 0.98 3.08
N GLN A 69 3.19 0.90 4.14
CA GLN A 69 3.10 -0.30 4.97
C GLN A 69 2.57 -1.51 4.18
N CYS A 70 1.65 -1.29 3.23
CA CYS A 70 1.17 -2.35 2.34
C CYS A 70 2.30 -2.94 1.47
N LEU A 71 3.26 -2.12 1.01
CA LEU A 71 4.43 -2.63 0.29
C LEU A 71 5.24 -3.60 1.15
N SER A 72 5.53 -3.25 2.40
CA SER A 72 6.27 -4.13 3.31
C SER A 72 5.54 -5.45 3.59
N LEU A 73 4.20 -5.43 3.62
CA LEU A 73 3.40 -6.66 3.70
C LEU A 73 3.51 -7.49 2.41
N PHE A 74 3.47 -6.87 1.23
CA PHE A 74 3.65 -7.58 -0.05
C PHE A 74 5.04 -8.20 -0.19
N GLU A 75 6.08 -7.51 0.29
CA GLU A 75 7.44 -8.07 0.34
C GLU A 75 7.48 -9.36 1.16
N ALA A 76 6.81 -9.39 2.32
CA ALA A 76 6.70 -10.58 3.16
C ALA A 76 5.95 -11.72 2.44
N VAL A 77 4.88 -11.40 1.70
CA VAL A 77 4.17 -12.39 0.88
C VAL A 77 5.08 -12.96 -0.21
N CYS A 78 5.81 -12.13 -0.94
CA CYS A 78 6.73 -12.61 -1.97
C CYS A 78 7.77 -13.58 -1.42
N LEU A 79 8.31 -13.31 -0.21
CA LEU A 79 9.25 -14.20 0.46
C LEU A 79 8.59 -15.53 0.86
N ALA A 80 7.38 -15.51 1.41
CA ALA A 80 6.69 -16.72 1.86
C ALA A 80 6.23 -17.63 0.71
N TYR A 81 5.95 -17.04 -0.46
CA TYR A 81 5.45 -17.76 -1.63
C TYR A 81 6.51 -17.96 -2.73
N SER A 82 7.79 -17.70 -2.43
CA SER A 82 8.91 -17.84 -3.38
C SER A 82 8.69 -17.09 -4.70
N ILE A 83 8.02 -15.93 -4.65
CA ILE A 83 7.78 -15.09 -5.82
C ILE A 83 9.08 -14.35 -6.12
N THR A 84 9.78 -14.81 -7.15
CA THR A 84 11.05 -14.24 -7.61
C THR A 84 10.87 -12.77 -7.96
N ARG A 85 11.65 -11.91 -7.30
CA ARG A 85 11.80 -10.50 -7.64
C ARG A 85 13.03 -10.35 -8.54
N GLN A 86 12.93 -9.70 -9.72
CA GLN A 86 14.14 -9.32 -10.45
C GLN A 86 14.95 -8.35 -9.60
N ASN A 87 16.02 -8.85 -9.02
CA ASN A 87 16.94 -8.04 -8.27
C ASN A 87 17.77 -7.19 -9.22
N THR A 88 17.38 -5.92 -9.36
CA THR A 88 18.31 -4.86 -9.79
C THR A 88 18.85 -4.06 -8.59
N LEU A 89 18.50 -4.43 -7.35
CA LEU A 89 19.04 -3.85 -6.12
C LEU A 89 19.61 -4.87 -5.12
N PHE A 90 19.35 -6.17 -5.25
CA PHE A 90 19.85 -7.19 -4.32
C PHE A 90 20.51 -8.35 -5.06
N ASP A 91 21.76 -8.19 -5.44
CA ASP A 91 22.59 -9.33 -5.81
C ASP A 91 22.60 -10.35 -4.65
N PRO A 92 22.19 -11.63 -4.87
CA PRO A 92 22.23 -12.67 -3.83
C PRO A 92 23.63 -12.91 -3.25
N ASN A 93 24.67 -12.50 -3.97
CA ASN A 93 26.07 -12.57 -3.52
C ASN A 93 26.57 -11.26 -2.87
N ALA A 94 25.77 -10.18 -2.86
CA ALA A 94 26.09 -8.95 -2.17
C ALA A 94 25.42 -8.92 -0.79
N LEU A 95 26.15 -9.42 0.21
CA LEU A 95 25.96 -9.15 1.64
C LEU A 95 24.75 -9.82 2.30
N ALA A 96 24.85 -11.14 2.48
CA ALA A 96 24.00 -11.95 3.37
C ALA A 96 24.02 -11.53 4.87
N PHE A 97 24.68 -10.43 5.23
CA PHE A 97 24.82 -9.96 6.62
C PHE A 97 24.32 -8.53 6.88
N GLU A 98 23.86 -7.79 5.86
CA GLU A 98 23.40 -6.39 6.02
C GLU A 98 22.01 -6.11 5.43
N GLN A 99 21.26 -7.13 5.00
CA GLN A 99 19.87 -6.88 4.61
C GLN A 99 19.03 -6.63 5.87
N PRO A 100 18.39 -5.45 6.01
CA PRO A 100 17.46 -5.23 7.12
C PRO A 100 16.39 -6.32 7.06
N LEU A 101 16.17 -7.00 8.19
CA LEU A 101 15.14 -8.02 8.30
C LEU A 101 13.80 -7.47 7.81
N PRO A 102 13.02 -8.25 7.04
CA PRO A 102 11.72 -7.79 6.57
C PRO A 102 10.86 -7.42 7.79
N GLN A 103 10.18 -6.27 7.69
CA GLN A 103 9.36 -5.73 8.77
C GLN A 103 8.24 -6.71 9.19
N PHE A 104 7.79 -7.54 8.25
CA PHE A 104 6.79 -8.58 8.45
C PHE A 104 7.31 -9.93 7.94
N ILE A 105 6.85 -11.00 8.58
CA ILE A 105 7.05 -12.39 8.23
C ILE A 105 5.68 -12.94 7.88
N CYS A 106 5.48 -13.32 6.62
CA CYS A 106 4.25 -13.97 6.20
C CYS A 106 4.34 -15.47 6.47
N ILE A 107 3.38 -16.03 7.19
CA ILE A 107 3.21 -17.48 7.29
C ILE A 107 2.52 -17.95 6.02
N ARG A 108 3.16 -18.88 5.31
CA ARG A 108 2.55 -19.56 4.18
C ARG A 108 1.35 -20.38 4.67
N SER A 109 0.16 -20.00 4.24
CA SER A 109 -1.08 -20.73 4.50
C SER A 109 -1.30 -21.77 3.40
N LYS A 110 -1.91 -22.90 3.75
CA LYS A 110 -2.42 -23.82 2.72
C LYS A 110 -3.45 -23.11 1.86
N VAL A 111 -3.34 -23.24 0.54
CA VAL A 111 -4.27 -22.67 -0.41
C VAL A 111 -5.19 -23.79 -0.91
N GLN A 112 -6.49 -23.57 -0.80
CA GLN A 112 -7.50 -24.54 -1.23
C GLN A 112 -8.41 -23.93 -2.29
N LEU A 113 -8.74 -24.72 -3.31
CA LEU A 113 -9.78 -24.42 -4.28
C LEU A 113 -10.95 -25.39 -4.07
N GLY A 114 -11.96 -24.94 -3.33
CA GLY A 114 -13.01 -25.84 -2.83
C GLY A 114 -12.45 -26.81 -1.79
N GLU A 115 -12.57 -28.11 -2.04
CA GLU A 115 -12.01 -29.16 -1.16
C GLU A 115 -10.60 -29.62 -1.57
N THR A 116 -10.06 -29.08 -2.67
CA THR A 116 -8.76 -29.49 -3.23
C THR A 116 -7.64 -28.57 -2.75
N GLU A 117 -6.60 -29.12 -2.12
CA GLU A 117 -5.37 -28.38 -1.82
C GLU A 117 -4.59 -28.11 -3.12
N MET A 118 -4.22 -26.85 -3.34
CA MET A 118 -3.39 -26.44 -4.47
C MET A 118 -1.93 -26.77 -4.18
N ASP A 119 -1.19 -27.17 -5.21
CA ASP A 119 0.24 -27.37 -5.08
C ASP A 119 1.00 -26.03 -4.94
N GLU A 120 2.31 -26.11 -4.73
CA GLU A 120 3.14 -24.93 -4.47
C GLU A 120 3.23 -23.97 -5.64
N ASP A 121 3.21 -24.49 -6.87
CA ASP A 121 3.33 -23.71 -8.11
C ASP A 121 2.01 -22.99 -8.40
N ASP A 122 0.89 -23.71 -8.36
CA ASP A 122 -0.46 -23.17 -8.55
C ASP A 122 -0.80 -22.13 -7.48
N SER A 123 -0.46 -22.41 -6.21
CA SER A 123 -0.64 -21.45 -5.13
C SER A 123 0.24 -20.21 -5.31
N GLY A 124 1.47 -20.37 -5.81
CA GLY A 124 2.36 -19.26 -6.15
C GLY A 124 1.77 -18.35 -7.23
N VAL A 125 1.19 -18.92 -8.29
CA VAL A 125 0.53 -18.16 -9.37
C VAL A 125 -0.68 -17.39 -8.83
N LEU A 126 -1.55 -18.03 -8.04
CA LEU A 126 -2.71 -17.38 -7.46
C LEU A 126 -2.31 -16.20 -6.55
N VAL A 127 -1.31 -16.41 -5.69
CA VAL A 127 -0.83 -15.36 -4.78
C VAL A 127 -0.22 -14.20 -5.58
N ARG A 128 0.55 -14.48 -6.64
CA ARG A 128 1.06 -13.44 -7.54
C ARG A 128 -0.07 -12.64 -8.18
N MET A 129 -1.11 -13.29 -8.69
CA MET A 129 -2.29 -12.61 -9.26
C MET A 129 -2.99 -11.72 -8.23
N LEU A 130 -3.16 -12.21 -6.99
CA LEU A 130 -3.75 -11.44 -5.90
C LEU A 130 -2.89 -10.23 -5.52
N LEU A 131 -1.57 -10.38 -5.47
CA LEU A 131 -0.64 -9.28 -5.24
C LEU A 131 -0.74 -8.24 -6.35
N SER A 132 -0.60 -8.63 -7.62
CA SER A 132 -0.69 -7.72 -8.76
C SER A 132 -1.99 -6.94 -8.77
N ARG A 133 -3.13 -7.61 -8.51
CA ARG A 133 -4.44 -6.95 -8.42
C ARG A 133 -4.50 -5.91 -7.30
N ASN A 134 -3.94 -6.20 -6.14
CA ASN A 134 -3.96 -5.26 -5.01
C ASN A 134 -2.97 -4.09 -5.20
N LEU A 135 -1.82 -4.35 -5.82
CA LEU A 135 -0.87 -3.30 -6.21
C LEU A 135 -1.52 -2.30 -7.16
N ILE A 136 -2.19 -2.78 -8.23
CA ILE A 136 -2.90 -1.93 -9.19
C ILE A 136 -3.93 -1.03 -8.46
N LYS A 137 -4.76 -1.62 -7.59
CA LYS A 137 -5.75 -0.87 -6.80
C LYS A 137 -5.14 0.25 -5.95
N LEU A 138 -4.02 -0.04 -5.27
CA LEU A 138 -3.34 0.95 -4.44
C LEU A 138 -2.66 2.04 -5.28
N VAL A 139 -2.09 1.69 -6.43
CA VAL A 139 -1.53 2.67 -7.37
C VAL A 139 -2.62 3.60 -7.92
N GLU A 140 -3.79 3.06 -8.29
CA GLU A 140 -4.94 3.86 -8.73
C GLU A 140 -5.42 4.82 -7.64
N LEU A 141 -5.49 4.35 -6.39
CA LEU A 141 -5.83 5.17 -5.24
C LEU A 141 -4.83 6.33 -5.06
N LEU A 142 -3.53 6.04 -5.11
CA LEU A 142 -2.48 7.05 -4.97
C LEU A 142 -2.50 8.06 -6.13
N LYS A 143 -2.73 7.60 -7.37
CA LYS A 143 -2.91 8.48 -8.53
C LYS A 143 -4.11 9.40 -8.34
N ALA A 144 -5.25 8.89 -7.86
CA ALA A 144 -6.42 9.71 -7.59
C ALA A 144 -6.15 10.76 -6.49
N LEU A 145 -5.45 10.37 -5.42
CA LEU A 145 -5.00 11.30 -4.37
C LEU A 145 -4.10 12.40 -4.93
N ARG A 146 -3.14 12.05 -5.78
CA ARG A 146 -2.27 13.01 -6.45
C ARG A 146 -3.07 14.04 -7.26
N GLU A 147 -4.06 13.61 -8.03
CA GLU A 147 -4.89 14.54 -8.80
C GLU A 147 -5.69 15.49 -7.89
N VAL A 148 -6.20 15.00 -6.75
CA VAL A 148 -6.83 15.85 -5.73
C VAL A 148 -5.82 16.90 -5.23
N LEU A 149 -4.64 16.50 -4.78
CA LEU A 149 -3.62 17.42 -4.27
C LEU A 149 -3.20 18.47 -5.31
N ARG A 150 -3.02 18.04 -6.57
CA ARG A 150 -2.63 18.93 -7.67
C ARG A 150 -3.72 19.95 -8.01
N SER A 151 -5.00 19.56 -7.94
CA SER A 151 -6.12 20.49 -8.16
C SER A 151 -6.11 21.63 -7.14
N LEU A 152 -5.92 21.33 -5.86
CA LEU A 152 -5.84 22.35 -4.81
C LEU A 152 -4.60 23.24 -4.93
N SER A 153 -3.46 22.69 -5.37
CA SER A 153 -2.25 23.50 -5.57
C SER A 153 -2.43 24.55 -6.67
N LYS A 154 -3.33 24.33 -7.64
CA LYS A 154 -3.61 25.31 -8.71
C LYS A 154 -4.55 26.43 -8.25
N GLU A 155 -5.38 26.17 -7.23
CA GLU A 155 -6.35 27.13 -6.70
C GLU A 155 -5.75 28.06 -5.64
N THR A 156 -4.62 27.71 -5.04
CA THR A 156 -4.03 28.46 -3.91
C THR A 156 -3.03 29.52 -4.41
N PRO A 157 -3.17 30.81 -4.05
CA PRO A 157 -2.20 31.85 -4.40
C PRO A 157 -0.81 31.57 -3.79
N PRO A 158 0.30 31.90 -4.49
CA PRO A 158 1.66 31.55 -4.08
C PRO A 158 2.15 32.19 -2.76
N SER A 159 1.38 33.11 -2.17
CA SER A 159 1.77 33.88 -0.97
C SER A 159 1.49 33.19 0.37
N HIS A 160 0.64 32.16 0.42
CA HIS A 160 0.33 31.45 1.67
C HIS A 160 0.91 30.03 1.68
N ARG A 161 2.13 29.92 2.23
CA ARG A 161 2.85 28.70 2.70
C ARG A 161 2.30 27.35 2.19
N THR A 162 2.70 26.97 0.98
CA THR A 162 2.42 25.72 0.25
C THR A 162 3.27 24.51 0.70
N GLY A 163 4.05 24.61 1.77
CA GLY A 163 5.02 23.59 2.21
C GLY A 163 4.41 22.21 2.49
N PRO A 164 3.37 22.10 3.34
CA PRO A 164 2.77 20.81 3.69
C PRO A 164 2.11 20.10 2.50
N LEU A 165 1.48 20.86 1.60
CA LEU A 165 0.83 20.30 0.41
C LEU A 165 1.86 19.73 -0.57
N ARG A 166 2.95 20.48 -0.82
CA ARG A 166 4.07 20.01 -1.67
C ARG A 166 4.76 18.78 -1.09
N ALA A 167 4.95 18.73 0.22
CA ALA A 167 5.53 17.57 0.90
C ALA A 167 4.61 16.34 0.77
N CYS A 168 3.30 16.52 0.93
CA CYS A 168 2.31 15.46 0.73
C CYS A 168 2.29 14.95 -0.73
N GLU A 169 2.27 15.86 -1.72
CA GLU A 169 2.37 15.50 -3.13
C GLU A 169 3.66 14.72 -3.44
N SER A 170 4.80 15.20 -2.93
CA SER A 170 6.09 14.52 -3.12
C SER A 170 6.12 13.13 -2.49
N SER A 171 5.48 12.97 -1.32
CA SER A 171 5.34 11.68 -0.65
C SER A 171 4.48 10.71 -1.47
N VAL A 172 3.32 11.16 -1.98
CA VAL A 172 2.48 10.36 -2.88
C VAL A 172 3.28 9.90 -4.10
N GLU A 173 4.06 10.79 -4.70
CA GLU A 173 4.82 10.49 -5.91
C GLU A 173 5.96 9.51 -5.67
N SER A 174 6.65 9.66 -4.54
CA SER A 174 7.66 8.69 -4.09
C SER A 174 7.03 7.31 -3.90
N THR A 175 5.87 7.25 -3.23
CA THR A 175 5.16 5.97 -3.00
C THR A 175 4.72 5.35 -4.33
N ILE A 176 4.11 6.10 -5.26
CA ILE A 176 3.73 5.57 -6.58
C ILE A 176 4.93 4.95 -7.31
N ARG A 177 6.09 5.62 -7.30
CA ARG A 177 7.31 5.10 -7.94
C ARG A 177 7.76 3.78 -7.31
N ARG A 178 7.73 3.68 -5.98
CA ARG A 178 8.09 2.44 -5.27
C ARG A 178 7.16 1.28 -5.63
N PHE A 179 5.85 1.55 -5.73
CA PHE A 179 4.89 0.55 -6.21
C PHE A 179 5.17 0.13 -7.65
N ALA A 180 5.49 1.05 -8.56
CA ALA A 180 5.82 0.72 -9.93
C ALA A 180 7.06 -0.19 -10.03
N VAL A 181 8.14 0.16 -9.31
CA VAL A 181 9.34 -0.68 -9.22
C VAL A 181 9.02 -2.06 -8.64
N PHE A 182 8.19 -2.11 -7.58
CA PHE A 182 7.79 -3.39 -6.99
C PHE A 182 6.97 -4.25 -7.98
N MET A 183 6.06 -3.65 -8.74
CA MET A 183 5.29 -4.34 -9.78
C MET A 183 6.19 -4.91 -10.87
N GLU A 184 7.14 -4.12 -11.39
CA GLU A 184 8.12 -4.58 -12.38
C GLU A 184 8.94 -5.77 -11.88
N GLN A 185 9.26 -5.81 -10.58
CA GLN A 185 10.01 -6.92 -9.99
C GLN A 185 9.23 -8.22 -9.94
N ILE A 186 7.91 -8.18 -9.71
CA ILE A 186 7.06 -9.37 -9.59
C ILE A 186 6.44 -9.80 -10.94
N GLU A 187 6.43 -8.90 -11.92
CA GLU A 187 6.02 -9.18 -13.31
C GLU A 187 7.16 -9.85 -14.08
N LEU A 188 7.45 -11.09 -13.69
CA LEU A 188 8.31 -12.00 -14.45
C LEU A 188 7.64 -13.36 -14.52
N ASP A 189 6.64 -13.40 -15.40
CA ASP A 189 6.71 -14.30 -16.54
C ASP A 189 5.75 -13.75 -17.59
N PRO A 190 6.23 -13.25 -18.75
CA PRO A 190 5.42 -13.39 -19.94
C PRO A 190 5.31 -14.90 -20.17
N MET A 191 4.14 -15.49 -19.91
CA MET A 191 3.79 -16.72 -20.61
C MET A 191 3.88 -16.44 -22.11
N CYS A 192 5.03 -16.77 -22.68
CA CYS A 192 5.34 -16.93 -24.10
C CYS A 192 6.25 -18.14 -24.21
#